data_AF-A0AA47IB26-F1
#
_entry.id   AF-A0AA47IB26-F1
#
_cell.length_a   1.000
_cell.length_b   1.000
_cell.length_c   1.000
_cell.angle_alpha   90.00
_cell.angle_beta   90.00
_cell.angle_gamma   90.00
#
_symmetry.space_group_name_H-M   'P 1'
#
loop_
_entity.id
_entity.type
_entity.pdbx_description
1 polymer ?
#
loop_
_entity_poly.entity_id
_entity_poly.type
_entity_poly.pdbx_seq_one_letter_code
_entity_poly.pdbx_strand_id
1 'polypeptide(L)'
;MSTTLNAFDAFPRGLLRPELYVGQLCSVSAQAVKFNLHDAGSPSGVHFLGGRYGKGEVGEFVLIEGQINLLLGRVVEIHLPDSDRRLIDSSHGRVSDLDGIGTVQLLGSIAMDSLKVSAGVDSYPRLGDRVYAAPHHFIANLPKFMEAEDAESSHVVLSLGSIDVAPESYVSVKPEKLFGRHCAILGATGGGKSWTTARIIEECLRYKTKIILLDATGEYRGFDGEHISNFHLGKPVNTARSSKPCSLPQTSFVESDFIALFEPAGKVQGPKLRAAMRSLRLATLAPHVAAGGIIKKIDQSKLPIIAEETKAGISEKIEDPRQAFDVSKLVSQIEQECVYPDGFGAARGPKDTTKWGGDSGEVSYCLSLMSRINGILTSPSFDCVFKSKDPSLTEQISSFVTNDDRLLRICLSGVAFEFKAREIIANVIGRHLLNMARAGAFKTRPLVVIVDEAHNFLGRHIGTEDAVARLDAFELIAKEGRKYGLNICLSTQRPRDITEGVLSQMGTLVVHRLTNDRDRDVVERACGEIDQAASSFLPNLKPGEAAIIGADFPIPLTIQVFPPNAKPLSDGPNYQGHWKV
;
A
#
# COMPACT_ATOMS: atom_id res chain seq x y z
N MET A 1 21.41 17.51 -19.89
CA MET A 1 22.79 17.22 -20.33
C MET A 1 23.22 15.93 -19.66
N SER A 2 23.36 14.88 -20.46
CA SER A 2 23.62 13.50 -20.02
C SER A 2 25.12 13.24 -20.12
N THR A 3 25.83 13.25 -19.00
CA THR A 3 27.08 12.52 -18.87
C THR A 3 26.76 11.24 -18.12
N THR A 4 26.81 10.11 -18.82
CA THR A 4 27.10 8.83 -18.17
C THR A 4 28.44 8.99 -17.48
N LEU A 5 28.43 9.41 -16.21
CA LEU A 5 29.60 9.42 -15.35
C LEU A 5 30.15 7.99 -15.38
N ASN A 6 31.32 7.83 -16.00
CA ASN A 6 32.07 6.61 -15.90
C ASN A 6 32.34 6.36 -14.40
N ALA A 7 32.34 5.11 -13.93
CA ALA A 7 32.56 4.82 -12.50
C ALA A 7 33.85 5.48 -11.98
N PHE A 8 34.85 5.60 -12.86
CA PHE A 8 36.12 6.29 -12.66
C PHE A 8 36.01 7.82 -12.58
N ASP A 9 35.04 8.45 -13.26
CA ASP A 9 34.79 9.90 -13.15
C ASP A 9 34.08 10.24 -11.84
N ALA A 10 33.23 9.33 -11.33
CA ALA A 10 32.53 9.48 -10.06
C ALA A 10 33.45 9.31 -8.84
N PHE A 11 34.49 8.47 -8.96
CA PHE A 11 35.47 8.22 -7.91
C PHE A 11 36.91 8.23 -8.46
N PRO A 12 37.46 9.40 -8.85
CA PRO A 12 38.73 9.52 -9.57
C PRO A 12 39.96 9.05 -8.79
N ARG A 13 39.84 8.87 -7.47
CA ARG A 13 40.90 8.31 -6.62
C ARG A 13 40.53 6.92 -6.05
N GLY A 14 39.47 6.26 -6.54
CA GLY A 14 38.95 4.98 -5.99
C GLY A 14 37.96 5.13 -4.84
N LEU A 15 37.35 4.04 -4.36
CA LEU A 15 36.38 4.06 -3.24
C LEU A 15 37.05 4.12 -1.86
N LEU A 16 38.16 3.41 -1.69
CA LEU A 16 38.90 3.36 -0.44
C LEU A 16 39.74 4.63 -0.27
N ARG A 17 39.48 5.37 0.81
CA ARG A 17 40.08 6.68 1.11
C ARG A 17 40.87 6.58 2.41
N PRO A 18 42.17 6.90 2.44
CA PRO A 18 42.94 6.91 3.69
C PRO A 18 42.31 7.79 4.78
N GLU A 19 41.66 8.89 4.39
CA GLU A 19 40.97 9.81 5.30
C GLU A 19 39.75 9.18 5.99
N LEU A 20 39.15 8.19 5.34
CA LEU A 20 37.99 7.42 5.82
C LEU A 20 38.40 6.10 6.48
N TYR A 21 39.68 5.87 6.76
CA TYR A 21 40.12 4.66 7.46
C TYR A 21 39.54 4.62 8.88
N VAL A 22 39.01 3.46 9.26
CA VAL A 22 38.33 3.21 10.55
C VAL A 22 39.13 2.24 11.41
N GLY A 23 39.65 1.15 10.82
CA GLY A 23 40.28 0.09 11.61
C GLY A 23 40.67 -1.15 10.81
N GLN A 24 40.90 -2.26 11.53
CA GLN A 24 41.28 -3.56 10.95
C GLN A 24 40.45 -4.69 11.55
N LEU A 25 40.15 -5.70 10.72
CA LEU A 25 39.42 -6.87 11.18
C LEU A 25 40.21 -7.69 12.20
N CYS A 26 39.57 -7.95 13.33
CA CYS A 26 40.09 -8.80 14.41
C CYS A 26 39.30 -10.10 14.59
N SER A 27 38.11 -10.22 13.99
CA SER A 27 37.31 -11.44 14.00
C SER A 27 36.46 -11.56 12.74
N VAL A 28 36.30 -12.77 12.22
CA VAL A 28 35.44 -13.06 11.06
C VAL A 28 34.55 -14.25 11.39
N SER A 29 33.24 -14.07 11.21
CA SER A 29 32.23 -15.13 11.33
C SER A 29 31.32 -15.15 10.11
N ALA A 30 30.42 -16.13 10.03
CA ALA A 30 29.50 -16.27 8.92
C ALA A 30 28.50 -15.10 8.80
N GLN A 31 28.11 -14.49 9.92
CA GLN A 31 27.04 -13.47 9.98
C GLN A 31 27.57 -12.04 10.21
N ALA A 32 28.73 -11.92 10.87
CA ALA A 32 29.31 -10.63 11.22
C ALA A 32 30.84 -10.70 11.27
N VAL A 33 31.48 -9.55 11.12
CA VAL A 33 32.91 -9.39 11.36
C VAL A 33 33.12 -8.37 12.47
N LYS A 34 34.25 -8.46 13.16
CA LYS A 34 34.63 -7.46 14.16
C LYS A 34 35.90 -6.76 13.73
N PHE A 35 35.98 -5.47 14.00
CA PHE A 35 37.15 -4.66 13.75
C PHE A 35 37.59 -3.92 15.00
N ASN A 36 38.90 -3.75 15.14
CA ASN A 36 39.47 -2.85 16.13
C ASN A 36 39.35 -1.43 15.59
N LEU A 37 38.60 -0.59 16.30
CA LEU A 37 38.42 0.81 16.03
C LEU A 37 39.65 1.58 16.52
N HIS A 38 40.40 2.14 15.58
CA HIS A 38 41.54 2.97 15.92
C HIS A 38 41.05 4.31 16.50
N ASP A 39 41.70 4.81 17.55
CA ASP A 39 41.38 6.09 18.19
C ASP A 39 39.95 6.21 18.77
N ALA A 40 39.39 5.15 19.36
CA ALA A 40 38.03 5.19 19.94
C ALA A 40 37.84 6.26 21.06
N GLY A 41 38.95 6.76 21.63
CA GLY A 41 38.98 7.87 22.61
C GLY A 41 39.15 9.28 22.01
N SER A 42 39.25 9.43 20.70
CA SER A 42 39.38 10.74 20.03
C SER A 42 38.02 11.43 19.80
N PRO A 43 37.96 12.78 19.77
CA PRO A 43 36.71 13.51 19.57
C PRO A 43 36.03 13.17 18.23
N SER A 44 34.70 13.24 18.24
CA SER A 44 33.77 12.64 17.29
C SER A 44 33.80 13.23 15.88
N GLY A 45 33.85 12.33 14.90
CA GLY A 45 33.55 12.55 13.48
C GLY A 45 34.59 13.35 12.66
N VAL A 46 34.80 12.94 11.42
CA VAL A 46 35.60 13.69 10.43
C VAL A 46 34.69 14.26 9.36
N HIS A 47 34.91 15.51 8.97
CA HIS A 47 34.22 16.10 7.83
C HIS A 47 35.06 15.89 6.58
N PHE A 48 34.49 15.25 5.56
CA PHE A 48 35.16 15.03 4.28
C PHE A 48 34.20 15.40 3.13
N LEU A 49 34.66 16.26 2.23
CA LEU A 49 33.87 16.83 1.11
C LEU A 49 32.56 17.53 1.49
N GLY A 50 32.35 17.86 2.77
CA GLY A 50 31.15 18.54 3.26
C GLY A 50 30.19 17.63 4.04
N GLY A 51 30.37 16.30 3.98
CA GLY A 51 29.64 15.33 4.80
C GLY A 51 30.37 14.98 6.11
N ARG A 52 29.62 14.59 7.14
CA ARG A 52 30.16 14.11 8.42
C ARG A 52 30.24 12.58 8.42
N TYR A 53 31.43 12.04 8.66
CA TYR A 53 31.66 10.60 8.85
C TYR A 53 31.89 10.31 10.32
N GLY A 54 31.23 9.29 10.85
CA GLY A 54 31.25 8.93 12.28
C GLY A 54 32.58 8.31 12.71
N LYS A 55 33.30 7.67 11.77
CA LYS A 55 34.48 6.84 12.02
C LYS A 55 34.19 5.68 12.97
N GLY A 56 33.28 4.82 12.55
CA GLY A 56 32.89 3.61 13.26
C GLY A 56 31.69 3.81 14.17
N GLU A 57 30.81 4.78 13.91
CA GLU A 57 29.55 4.98 14.67
C GLU A 57 28.53 3.87 14.33
N VAL A 58 27.66 3.52 15.29
CA VAL A 58 26.59 2.54 15.07
C VAL A 58 25.65 3.06 13.96
N GLY A 59 25.40 2.20 12.98
CA GLY A 59 24.58 2.50 11.80
C GLY A 59 25.36 2.95 10.58
N GLU A 60 26.66 3.27 10.71
CA GLU A 60 27.53 3.73 9.62
C GLU A 60 27.82 2.60 8.61
N PHE A 61 27.80 2.93 7.32
CA PHE A 61 28.22 2.02 6.26
C PHE A 61 29.74 1.99 6.16
N VAL A 62 30.29 0.80 6.05
CA VAL A 62 31.73 0.57 5.92
C VAL A 62 32.04 -0.29 4.72
N LEU A 63 33.20 -0.01 4.12
CA LEU A 63 33.84 -0.82 3.09
C LEU A 63 34.97 -1.61 3.73
N ILE A 64 35.00 -2.91 3.47
CA ILE A 64 36.05 -3.80 3.93
C ILE A 64 36.86 -4.22 2.72
N GLU A 65 38.18 -4.10 2.81
CA GLU A 65 39.09 -4.66 1.82
C GLU A 65 38.88 -6.17 1.71
N GLY A 66 38.67 -6.66 0.50
CA GLY A 66 38.66 -8.09 0.21
C GLY A 66 39.67 -8.43 -0.86
N GLN A 67 39.91 -9.73 -1.06
CA GLN A 67 40.96 -10.18 -1.99
C GLN A 67 40.61 -9.94 -3.47
N ILE A 68 39.32 -10.02 -3.79
CA ILE A 68 38.78 -9.97 -5.16
C ILE A 68 37.78 -8.81 -5.27
N ASN A 69 36.83 -8.75 -4.34
CA ASN A 69 35.78 -7.76 -4.26
C ASN A 69 35.91 -6.96 -2.95
N LEU A 70 35.37 -5.74 -2.91
CA LEU A 70 35.15 -5.06 -1.63
C LEU A 70 33.88 -5.62 -1.00
N LEU A 71 33.80 -5.59 0.32
CA LEU A 71 32.57 -5.92 1.02
C LEU A 71 31.93 -4.64 1.56
N LEU A 72 30.62 -4.53 1.40
CA LEU A 72 29.81 -3.52 2.06
C LEU A 72 29.25 -4.11 3.35
N GLY A 73 29.43 -3.39 4.44
CA GLY A 73 28.85 -3.74 5.72
C GLY A 73 28.27 -2.52 6.44
N ARG A 74 27.59 -2.79 7.55
CA ARG A 74 27.06 -1.77 8.47
C ARG A 74 27.49 -2.06 9.90
N VAL A 75 27.97 -1.04 10.59
CA VAL A 75 28.32 -1.14 12.01
C VAL A 75 27.03 -1.30 12.81
N VAL A 76 26.89 -2.40 13.57
CA VAL A 76 25.70 -2.69 14.37
C VAL A 76 25.92 -2.48 15.87
N GLU A 77 27.17 -2.55 16.31
CA GLU A 77 27.54 -2.44 17.72
C GLU A 77 28.97 -1.90 17.83
N ILE A 78 29.22 -1.11 18.88
CA ILE A 78 30.56 -0.74 19.32
C ILE A 78 30.61 -0.99 20.83
N HIS A 79 31.63 -1.69 21.29
CA HIS A 79 31.85 -1.90 22.71
C HIS A 79 33.35 -1.83 23.03
N LEU A 80 33.67 -1.57 24.29
CA LEU A 80 35.04 -1.72 24.78
C LEU A 80 35.29 -3.17 25.21
N PRO A 81 36.51 -3.70 24.99
CA PRO A 81 36.95 -4.96 25.57
C PRO A 81 36.76 -4.98 27.08
N ASP A 82 36.43 -6.14 27.64
CA ASP A 82 36.18 -6.27 29.09
C ASP A 82 37.41 -5.90 29.95
N SER A 83 38.62 -6.05 29.41
CA SER A 83 39.88 -5.63 30.07
C SER A 83 39.98 -4.13 30.29
N ASP A 84 39.37 -3.33 29.42
CA ASP A 84 39.64 -1.89 29.32
C ASP A 84 38.51 -1.04 29.90
N ARG A 85 37.39 -1.66 30.27
CA ARG A 85 36.23 -0.98 30.91
C ARG A 85 36.58 -0.24 32.20
N ARG A 86 37.65 -0.64 32.90
CA ARG A 86 38.12 -0.02 34.15
C ARG A 86 38.98 1.23 33.95
N LEU A 87 39.38 1.53 32.71
CA LEU A 87 40.23 2.68 32.36
C LEU A 87 39.43 3.95 32.05
N ILE A 88 38.10 3.88 32.03
CA ILE A 88 37.21 5.03 31.85
C ILE A 88 37.14 5.80 33.18
N ASP A 89 38.21 6.52 33.52
CA ASP A 89 38.18 7.49 34.61
C ASP A 89 37.53 8.80 34.13
N SER A 90 36.72 9.39 34.99
CA SER A 90 35.80 10.52 34.72
C SER A 90 36.48 11.88 34.52
N SER A 91 37.80 11.94 34.62
CA SER A 91 38.57 13.16 34.36
C SER A 91 38.73 13.32 32.84
N HIS A 92 38.38 14.50 32.32
CA HIS A 92 38.29 14.82 30.88
C HIS A 92 39.66 14.86 30.15
N GLY A 93 40.54 13.88 30.37
CA GLY A 93 41.76 13.67 29.62
C GLY A 93 41.49 12.73 28.45
N ARG A 94 42.04 13.03 27.26
CA ARG A 94 42.10 12.08 26.15
C ARG A 94 42.72 10.79 26.66
N VAL A 95 41.94 9.71 26.73
CA VAL A 95 42.50 8.37 26.89
C VAL A 95 42.97 7.95 25.50
N SER A 96 44.19 8.36 25.13
CA SER A 96 44.92 7.72 24.05
C SER A 96 45.11 6.25 24.45
N ASP A 97 44.78 5.32 23.56
CA ASP A 97 44.91 3.86 23.74
C ASP A 97 43.68 3.12 24.29
N LEU A 98 42.46 3.61 24.03
CA LEU A 98 41.26 2.76 24.08
C LEU A 98 40.98 2.19 22.69
N ASP A 99 41.18 0.88 22.52
CA ASP A 99 40.82 0.15 21.31
C ASP A 99 39.39 -0.36 21.43
N GLY A 100 38.43 0.35 20.82
CA GLY A 100 37.06 -0.12 20.71
C GLY A 100 36.95 -1.32 19.77
N ILE A 101 35.99 -2.21 20.02
CA ILE A 101 35.64 -3.30 19.11
C ILE A 101 34.28 -2.98 18.49
N GLY A 102 34.28 -2.79 17.16
CA GLY A 102 33.06 -2.63 16.37
C GLY A 102 32.63 -3.97 15.76
N THR A 103 31.34 -4.27 15.81
CA THR A 103 30.73 -5.39 15.08
C THR A 103 30.08 -4.87 13.80
N VAL A 104 30.41 -5.47 12.66
CA VAL A 104 29.88 -5.13 11.33
C VAL A 104 29.07 -6.30 10.79
N GLN A 105 27.83 -6.02 10.43
CA GLN A 105 27.01 -6.92 9.63
C GLN A 105 27.42 -6.79 8.16
N LEU A 106 27.68 -7.91 7.49
CA LEU A 106 27.97 -7.93 6.07
C LEU A 106 26.66 -7.84 5.27
N LEU A 107 26.61 -6.95 4.28
CA LEU A 107 25.41 -6.66 3.49
C LEU A 107 25.55 -7.08 2.03
N GLY A 108 26.74 -6.88 1.44
CA GLY A 108 26.93 -7.12 0.02
C GLY A 108 28.39 -7.15 -0.41
N SER A 109 28.61 -7.50 -1.67
CA SER A 109 29.90 -7.49 -2.33
C SER A 109 29.90 -6.46 -3.47
N ILE A 110 31.03 -5.81 -3.69
CA ILE A 110 31.21 -4.75 -4.68
C ILE A 110 32.32 -5.19 -5.63
N ALA A 111 31.98 -5.30 -6.91
CA ALA A 111 32.94 -5.59 -7.97
C ALA A 111 33.87 -4.38 -8.19
N MET A 112 35.18 -4.61 -8.20
CA MET A 112 36.19 -3.55 -8.24
C MET A 112 36.31 -2.85 -9.62
N ASP A 113 35.89 -3.54 -10.68
CA ASP A 113 35.98 -3.06 -12.06
C ASP A 113 34.80 -2.18 -12.49
N SER A 114 33.60 -2.51 -12.00
CA SER A 114 32.32 -1.96 -12.42
C SER A 114 31.60 -1.18 -11.31
N LEU A 115 32.04 -1.32 -10.05
CA LEU A 115 31.34 -0.87 -8.84
C LEU A 115 29.96 -1.51 -8.65
N LYS A 116 29.65 -2.57 -9.40
CA LYS A 116 28.38 -3.29 -9.27
C LYS A 116 28.27 -3.89 -7.88
N VAL A 117 27.10 -3.73 -7.26
CA VAL A 117 26.83 -4.26 -5.91
C VAL A 117 25.88 -5.44 -5.99
N SER A 118 26.33 -6.58 -5.47
CA SER A 118 25.51 -7.77 -5.23
C SER A 118 25.14 -7.87 -3.75
N ALA A 119 23.93 -8.32 -3.47
CA ALA A 119 23.56 -8.71 -2.11
C ALA A 119 24.27 -10.02 -1.73
N GLY A 120 24.72 -10.12 -0.49
CA GLY A 120 25.48 -11.26 0.00
C GLY A 120 26.99 -11.16 -0.18
N VAL A 121 27.70 -12.15 0.35
CA VAL A 121 29.17 -12.16 0.47
C VAL A 121 29.75 -13.19 -0.49
N ASP A 122 30.43 -12.74 -1.54
CA ASP A 122 31.07 -13.63 -2.52
C ASP A 122 32.31 -14.32 -1.94
N SER A 123 33.06 -13.58 -1.13
CA SER A 123 34.26 -14.07 -0.44
C SER A 123 34.38 -13.37 0.91
N TYR A 124 34.51 -14.16 1.98
CA TYR A 124 34.72 -13.61 3.32
C TYR A 124 36.08 -12.92 3.44
N PRO A 125 36.17 -11.83 4.23
CA PRO A 125 37.42 -11.13 4.44
C PRO A 125 38.33 -11.93 5.38
N ARG A 126 39.60 -11.55 5.47
CA ARG A 126 40.61 -12.14 6.34
C ARG A 126 40.87 -11.25 7.56
N LEU A 127 41.45 -11.86 8.58
CA LEU A 127 41.99 -11.13 9.72
C LEU A 127 43.07 -10.14 9.25
N GLY A 128 43.01 -8.91 9.75
CA GLY A 128 43.90 -7.82 9.36
C GLY A 128 43.44 -7.01 8.15
N ASP A 129 42.40 -7.44 7.42
CA ASP A 129 41.84 -6.64 6.33
C ASP A 129 41.31 -5.30 6.87
N ARG A 130 41.49 -4.25 6.07
CA ARG A 130 41.21 -2.87 6.51
C ARG A 130 39.75 -2.51 6.32
N VAL A 131 39.26 -1.68 7.23
CA VAL A 131 37.89 -1.17 7.25
C VAL A 131 37.92 0.34 7.05
N TYR A 132 37.08 0.82 6.14
CA TYR A 132 36.93 2.21 5.76
C TYR A 132 35.46 2.64 5.89
N ALA A 133 35.19 3.89 6.25
CA ALA A 133 33.85 4.44 6.11
C ALA A 133 33.49 4.56 4.62
N ALA A 134 32.26 4.19 4.28
CA ALA A 134 31.79 4.23 2.90
C ALA A 134 31.44 5.67 2.49
N PRO A 135 31.95 6.19 1.35
CA PRO A 135 31.62 7.55 0.92
C PRO A 135 30.10 7.76 0.76
N HIS A 136 29.55 8.87 1.26
CA HIS A 136 28.11 9.14 1.19
C HIS A 136 27.59 9.15 -0.25
N HIS A 137 28.36 9.72 -1.19
CA HIS A 137 28.04 9.70 -2.62
C HIS A 137 27.93 8.27 -3.19
N PHE A 138 28.74 7.31 -2.68
CA PHE A 138 28.65 5.91 -3.09
C PHE A 138 27.35 5.28 -2.56
N ILE A 139 27.05 5.45 -1.28
CA ILE A 139 25.82 4.91 -0.68
C ILE A 139 24.58 5.54 -1.33
N ALA A 140 24.62 6.83 -1.69
CA ALA A 140 23.49 7.51 -2.33
C ALA A 140 23.18 6.94 -3.72
N ASN A 141 24.21 6.45 -4.42
CA ASN A 141 24.10 5.81 -5.72
C ASN A 141 23.97 4.29 -5.64
N LEU A 142 23.90 3.70 -4.43
CA LEU A 142 23.73 2.26 -4.26
C LEU A 142 22.55 1.69 -5.05
N PRO A 143 21.36 2.34 -5.11
CA PRO A 143 20.26 1.84 -5.92
C PRO A 143 20.64 1.64 -7.39
N LYS A 144 21.47 2.52 -7.95
CA LYS A 144 21.96 2.45 -9.34
C LYS A 144 23.00 1.35 -9.52
N PHE A 145 23.92 1.17 -8.58
CA PHE A 145 24.98 0.15 -8.67
C PHE A 145 24.47 -1.29 -8.48
N MET A 146 23.27 -1.44 -7.92
CA MET A 146 22.61 -2.74 -7.78
C MET A 146 21.77 -3.14 -9.00
N GLU A 147 21.82 -2.38 -10.09
CA GLU A 147 21.09 -2.68 -11.33
C GLU A 147 21.90 -3.57 -12.27
N ALA A 148 21.21 -4.26 -13.18
CA ALA A 148 21.85 -5.01 -14.26
C ALA A 148 22.31 -4.05 -15.38
N GLU A 149 23.44 -4.37 -16.03
CA GLU A 149 24.10 -3.53 -17.04
C GLU A 149 23.26 -3.30 -18.31
N ASP A 150 22.26 -4.14 -18.57
CA ASP A 150 21.44 -4.11 -19.80
C ASP A 150 20.22 -3.16 -19.74
N ALA A 151 20.07 -2.38 -18.67
CA ALA A 151 19.01 -1.37 -18.64
C ALA A 151 19.44 -0.17 -19.50
N GLU A 152 18.96 -0.13 -20.76
CA GLU A 152 18.95 1.09 -21.59
C GLU A 152 18.74 2.32 -20.72
N SER A 153 19.50 3.39 -20.99
CA SER A 153 19.54 4.62 -20.20
C SER A 153 18.14 5.19 -19.95
N SER A 154 17.47 4.71 -18.90
CA SER A 154 16.14 5.18 -18.57
C SER A 154 16.28 6.54 -17.91
N HIS A 155 15.74 7.56 -18.58
CA HIS A 155 15.87 8.96 -18.16
C HIS A 155 15.00 9.32 -16.95
N VAL A 156 14.17 8.40 -16.46
CA VAL A 156 13.22 8.65 -15.38
C VAL A 156 13.81 8.19 -14.05
N VAL A 157 14.09 9.16 -13.19
CA VAL A 157 14.54 8.95 -11.81
C VAL A 157 13.70 9.80 -10.87
N LEU A 158 13.38 9.24 -9.69
CA LEU A 158 12.62 9.89 -8.63
C LEU A 158 13.56 10.27 -7.49
N SER A 159 13.63 11.56 -7.15
CA SER A 159 14.52 12.05 -6.09
C SER A 159 13.79 12.07 -4.75
N LEU A 160 14.04 11.08 -3.90
CA LEU A 160 13.28 10.88 -2.66
C LEU A 160 13.85 11.66 -1.47
N GLY A 161 15.17 11.72 -1.34
CA GLY A 161 15.82 12.28 -0.16
C GLY A 161 17.34 12.26 -0.24
N SER A 162 17.99 12.41 0.90
CA SER A 162 19.46 12.33 1.02
C SER A 162 19.91 11.50 2.22
N ILE A 163 21.13 10.98 2.18
CA ILE A 163 21.72 10.23 3.31
C ILE A 163 22.23 11.17 4.39
N ASP A 164 22.76 12.32 3.98
CA ASP A 164 23.28 13.36 4.86
C ASP A 164 22.84 14.74 4.30
N VAL A 165 23.19 15.82 5.01
CA VAL A 165 22.94 17.21 4.61
C VAL A 165 23.69 17.59 3.33
N ALA A 166 24.73 16.83 2.97
CA ALA A 166 25.60 17.12 1.85
C ALA A 166 24.89 16.89 0.48
N PRO A 167 24.91 17.86 -0.45
CA PRO A 167 24.21 17.78 -1.75
C PRO A 167 24.57 16.58 -2.63
N GLU A 168 25.79 16.06 -2.51
CA GLU A 168 26.27 14.88 -3.22
C GLU A 168 25.67 13.56 -2.72
N SER A 169 24.82 13.61 -1.69
CA SER A 169 24.24 12.42 -1.04
C SER A 169 22.78 12.16 -1.43
N TYR A 170 22.33 12.69 -2.57
CA TYR A 170 20.94 12.56 -3.04
C TYR A 170 20.63 11.16 -3.53
N VAL A 171 19.59 10.56 -2.94
CA VAL A 171 19.12 9.22 -3.30
C VAL A 171 18.05 9.34 -4.38
N SER A 172 18.39 8.81 -5.54
CA SER A 172 17.50 8.72 -6.69
C SER A 172 17.16 7.26 -7.00
N VAL A 173 15.89 7.00 -7.28
CA VAL A 173 15.37 5.64 -7.49
C VAL A 173 14.59 5.58 -8.80
N LYS A 174 14.79 4.51 -9.58
CA LYS A 174 13.97 4.24 -10.77
C LYS A 174 12.55 3.80 -10.37
N PRO A 175 11.51 4.21 -11.11
CA PRO A 175 10.12 3.79 -10.83
C PRO A 175 9.95 2.26 -10.72
N GLU A 176 10.71 1.48 -11.49
CA GLU A 176 10.66 0.01 -11.48
C GLU A 176 11.10 -0.56 -10.13
N LYS A 177 12.10 0.04 -9.47
CA LYS A 177 12.50 -0.38 -8.12
C LYS A 177 11.48 0.03 -7.06
N LEU A 178 10.84 1.19 -7.24
CA LEU A 178 9.88 1.67 -6.26
C LEU A 178 8.53 0.94 -6.37
N PHE A 179 8.02 0.70 -7.58
CA PHE A 179 6.66 0.21 -7.82
C PHE A 179 6.60 -1.15 -8.52
N GLY A 180 7.70 -1.65 -9.08
CA GLY A 180 7.70 -2.83 -9.95
C GLY A 180 7.22 -4.10 -9.26
N ARG A 181 7.26 -4.16 -7.92
CA ARG A 181 6.65 -5.20 -7.10
C ARG A 181 5.74 -4.60 -6.02
N HIS A 182 4.99 -3.56 -6.35
CA HIS A 182 4.22 -2.78 -5.38
C HIS A 182 5.10 -2.09 -4.31
N CYS A 183 4.51 -1.17 -3.57
CA CYS A 183 5.20 -0.38 -2.55
C CYS A 183 4.35 -0.29 -1.28
N ALA A 184 4.98 -0.19 -0.12
CA ALA A 184 4.29 0.27 1.08
C ALA A 184 5.09 1.35 1.82
N ILE A 185 4.38 2.35 2.34
CA ILE A 185 4.91 3.44 3.15
C ILE A 185 4.36 3.25 4.56
N LEU A 186 5.24 2.87 5.49
CA LEU A 186 4.87 2.43 6.84
C LEU A 186 5.44 3.39 7.88
N GLY A 187 4.82 3.50 9.05
CA GLY A 187 5.36 4.30 10.15
C GLY A 187 4.32 4.90 11.09
N ALA A 188 4.74 5.29 12.28
CA ALA A 188 3.84 5.91 13.27
C ALA A 188 3.28 7.27 12.82
N THR A 189 2.24 7.75 13.51
CA THR A 189 1.72 9.12 13.32
C THR A 189 2.83 10.15 13.57
N GLY A 190 2.93 11.17 12.70
CA GLY A 190 4.00 12.17 12.78
C GLY A 190 5.38 11.69 12.29
N GLY A 191 5.51 10.44 11.80
CA GLY A 191 6.78 9.92 11.29
C GLY A 191 7.25 10.56 9.97
N GLY A 192 6.33 11.03 9.12
CA GLY A 192 6.65 11.57 7.79
C GLY A 192 6.01 10.79 6.62
N LYS A 193 5.11 9.84 6.89
CA LYS A 193 4.41 9.05 5.85
C LYS A 193 3.72 9.89 4.79
N SER A 194 2.76 10.74 5.18
CA SER A 194 2.00 11.57 4.22
C SER A 194 2.92 12.48 3.41
N TRP A 195 4.01 12.98 4.04
CA TRP A 195 5.02 13.79 3.37
C TRP A 195 5.80 12.99 2.31
N THR A 196 6.14 11.74 2.62
CA THR A 196 6.78 10.81 1.68
C THR A 196 5.85 10.44 0.54
N THR A 197 4.58 10.15 0.83
CA THR A 197 3.56 9.89 -0.19
C THR A 197 3.42 11.08 -1.13
N ALA A 198 3.29 12.30 -0.59
CA ALA A 198 3.21 13.52 -1.38
C ALA A 198 4.49 13.74 -2.21
N ARG A 199 5.67 13.52 -1.62
CA ARG A 199 6.96 13.64 -2.33
C ARG A 199 7.07 12.68 -3.51
N ILE A 200 6.65 11.43 -3.32
CA ILE A 200 6.62 10.42 -4.39
C ILE A 200 5.65 10.86 -5.51
N ILE A 201 4.45 11.34 -5.16
CA ILE A 201 3.47 11.84 -6.13
C ILE A 201 4.08 12.99 -6.94
N GLU A 202 4.70 13.98 -6.30
CA GLU A 202 5.32 15.12 -6.97
C GLU A 202 6.41 14.71 -7.94
N GLU A 203 7.32 13.83 -7.51
CA GLU A 203 8.39 13.34 -8.38
C GLU A 203 7.84 12.57 -9.58
N CYS A 204 6.75 11.82 -9.39
CA CYS A 204 6.06 11.14 -10.49
C CYS A 204 5.33 12.10 -11.44
N LEU A 205 4.75 13.19 -10.93
CA LEU A 205 4.02 14.19 -11.72
C LEU A 205 4.91 14.93 -12.73
N ARG A 206 6.24 14.95 -12.51
CA ARG A 206 7.23 15.50 -13.45
C ARG A 206 7.29 14.73 -14.77
N TYR A 207 6.76 13.51 -14.80
CA TYR A 207 6.76 12.61 -15.96
C TYR A 207 5.33 12.27 -16.39
N LYS A 208 5.17 11.54 -17.51
CA LYS A 208 3.85 11.14 -18.06
C LYS A 208 3.22 9.95 -17.32
N THR A 209 3.15 10.04 -15.99
CA THR A 209 2.63 8.97 -15.12
C THR A 209 1.10 8.90 -15.14
N LYS A 210 0.56 7.81 -14.56
CA LYS A 210 -0.85 7.68 -14.19
C LYS A 210 -0.90 7.23 -12.73
N ILE A 211 -1.40 8.10 -11.86
CA ILE A 211 -1.55 7.84 -10.43
C ILE A 211 -3.01 8.06 -10.04
N ILE A 212 -3.59 7.10 -9.33
CA ILE A 212 -4.83 7.28 -8.59
C ILE A 212 -4.49 7.35 -7.11
N LEU A 213 -4.92 8.40 -6.43
CA LEU A 213 -4.79 8.55 -4.99
C LEU A 213 -6.16 8.38 -4.32
N LEU A 214 -6.32 7.33 -3.51
CA LEU A 214 -7.45 7.19 -2.59
C LEU A 214 -7.11 7.92 -1.29
N ASP A 215 -7.65 9.13 -1.15
CA ASP A 215 -7.37 10.03 -0.03
C ASP A 215 -8.40 9.83 1.08
N ALA A 216 -8.01 9.14 2.15
CA ALA A 216 -8.90 8.76 3.25
C ALA A 216 -9.35 9.93 4.13
N THR A 217 -8.49 10.92 4.29
CA THR A 217 -8.62 12.00 5.30
C THR A 217 -8.85 13.36 4.67
N GLY A 218 -8.54 13.52 3.38
CA GLY A 218 -8.59 14.81 2.69
C GLY A 218 -7.31 15.63 2.87
N GLU A 219 -6.21 15.02 3.34
CA GLU A 219 -4.93 15.70 3.61
C GLU A 219 -4.24 16.18 2.32
N TYR A 220 -4.47 15.49 1.21
CA TYR A 220 -3.80 15.74 -0.07
C TYR A 220 -4.55 16.74 -0.95
N ARG A 221 -5.50 17.49 -0.39
CA ARG A 221 -6.29 18.50 -1.10
C ARG A 221 -5.47 19.68 -1.64
N GLY A 222 -4.19 19.79 -1.27
CA GLY A 222 -3.25 20.77 -1.81
C GLY A 222 -2.76 20.45 -3.23
N PHE A 223 -2.96 19.23 -3.73
CA PHE A 223 -2.68 18.89 -5.13
C PHE A 223 -3.74 19.51 -6.05
N ASP A 224 -3.36 20.59 -6.71
CA ASP A 224 -4.16 21.31 -7.69
C ASP A 224 -3.24 21.80 -8.83
N GLY A 225 -3.76 21.88 -10.06
CA GLY A 225 -2.97 22.31 -11.21
C GLY A 225 -3.27 21.56 -12.50
N GLU A 226 -2.44 21.82 -13.52
CA GLU A 226 -2.53 21.16 -14.82
C GLU A 226 -2.26 19.66 -14.67
N HIS A 227 -3.02 18.83 -15.37
CA HIS A 227 -2.96 17.36 -15.31
C HIS A 227 -3.37 16.74 -13.95
N ILE A 228 -4.03 17.49 -13.07
CA ILE A 228 -4.55 16.98 -11.80
C ILE A 228 -6.08 17.03 -11.83
N SER A 229 -6.69 15.87 -11.65
CA SER A 229 -8.13 15.71 -11.54
C SER A 229 -8.51 15.40 -10.09
N ASN A 230 -9.38 16.23 -9.49
CA ASN A 230 -9.85 16.07 -8.12
C ASN A 230 -11.33 15.67 -8.10
N PHE A 231 -11.64 14.56 -7.44
CA PHE A 231 -13.02 14.10 -7.20
C PHE A 231 -13.24 13.72 -5.74
N HIS A 232 -14.50 13.67 -5.31
CA HIS A 232 -14.86 13.24 -3.96
C HIS A 232 -16.16 12.45 -3.92
N LEU A 233 -16.21 11.47 -3.01
CA LEU A 233 -17.42 10.74 -2.66
C LEU A 233 -18.00 11.27 -1.34
N GLY A 234 -19.33 11.37 -1.28
CA GLY A 234 -20.04 11.86 -0.11
C GLY A 234 -19.86 13.38 0.08
N LYS A 235 -19.87 13.85 1.32
CA LYS A 235 -19.72 15.27 1.66
C LYS A 235 -18.46 15.48 2.51
N PRO A 236 -17.28 15.71 1.90
CA PRO A 236 -16.06 16.00 2.62
C PRO A 236 -16.20 17.26 3.48
N VAL A 237 -15.61 17.25 4.67
CA VAL A 237 -15.55 18.45 5.54
C VAL A 237 -14.74 19.56 4.88
N ASN A 238 -13.62 19.18 4.24
CA ASN A 238 -12.76 20.10 3.51
C ASN A 238 -12.59 19.59 2.08
N THR A 239 -13.07 20.35 1.10
CA THR A 239 -12.96 20.03 -0.32
C THR A 239 -11.72 20.70 -0.93
N ALA A 240 -11.08 20.03 -1.90
CA ALA A 240 -10.06 20.69 -2.71
C ALA A 240 -10.72 21.69 -3.66
N ARG A 241 -10.01 22.76 -4.02
CA ARG A 241 -10.55 23.87 -4.83
C ARG A 241 -11.16 23.42 -6.16
N SER A 242 -10.51 22.47 -6.85
CA SER A 242 -10.95 21.91 -8.13
C SER A 242 -11.76 20.61 -7.99
N SER A 243 -12.15 20.23 -6.77
CA SER A 243 -12.81 18.94 -6.52
C SER A 243 -14.25 18.90 -7.01
N LYS A 244 -14.56 17.91 -7.85
CA LYS A 244 -15.92 17.67 -8.35
C LYS A 244 -16.58 16.50 -7.59
N PRO A 245 -17.88 16.59 -7.26
CA PRO A 245 -18.59 15.46 -6.68
C PRO A 245 -18.69 14.32 -7.71
N CYS A 246 -18.66 13.08 -7.22
CA CYS A 246 -18.96 11.90 -8.03
C CYS A 246 -19.80 10.89 -7.23
N SER A 247 -20.39 9.95 -7.96
CA SER A 247 -21.14 8.83 -7.40
C SER A 247 -20.41 7.52 -7.68
N LEU A 248 -20.69 6.50 -6.88
CA LEU A 248 -20.33 5.12 -7.20
C LEU A 248 -21.63 4.33 -7.30
N PRO A 249 -22.34 4.40 -8.43
CA PRO A 249 -23.71 3.92 -8.53
C PRO A 249 -23.79 2.42 -8.23
N GLN A 250 -24.97 1.96 -7.77
CA GLN A 250 -25.23 0.55 -7.45
C GLN A 250 -24.87 -0.44 -8.59
N THR A 251 -24.86 0.02 -9.85
CA THR A 251 -24.43 -0.76 -11.02
C THR A 251 -22.93 -1.08 -11.05
N SER A 252 -22.14 -0.40 -10.21
CA SER A 252 -20.71 -0.67 -10.03
C SER A 252 -20.45 -1.84 -9.07
N PHE A 253 -21.46 -2.21 -8.28
CA PHE A 253 -21.39 -3.26 -7.27
C PHE A 253 -21.80 -4.60 -7.89
N VAL A 254 -21.25 -5.67 -7.34
CA VAL A 254 -21.63 -7.04 -7.66
C VAL A 254 -22.29 -7.70 -6.46
N GLU A 255 -22.90 -8.86 -6.70
CA GLU A 255 -23.60 -9.63 -5.66
C GLU A 255 -22.81 -9.80 -4.35
N SER A 256 -21.52 -10.10 -4.41
CA SER A 256 -20.68 -10.29 -3.22
C SER A 256 -20.55 -9.01 -2.39
N ASP A 257 -20.60 -7.83 -3.00
CA ASP A 257 -20.54 -6.58 -2.24
C ASP A 257 -21.86 -6.33 -1.50
N PHE A 258 -23.00 -6.67 -2.11
CA PHE A 258 -24.29 -6.58 -1.43
C PHE A 258 -24.39 -7.58 -0.27
N ILE A 259 -23.80 -8.77 -0.41
CA ILE A 259 -23.68 -9.72 0.69
C ILE A 259 -22.78 -9.17 1.81
N ALA A 260 -21.63 -8.55 1.46
CA ALA A 260 -20.76 -7.88 2.43
C ALA A 260 -21.47 -6.72 3.14
N LEU A 261 -22.30 -5.98 2.40
CA LEU A 261 -23.00 -4.82 2.87
C LEU A 261 -24.16 -5.17 3.81
N PHE A 262 -24.98 -6.16 3.45
CA PHE A 262 -26.19 -6.51 4.20
C PHE A 262 -25.99 -7.62 5.25
N GLU A 263 -24.87 -8.35 5.17
CA GLU A 263 -24.43 -9.38 6.12
C GLU A 263 -25.53 -10.40 6.51
N PRO A 264 -26.16 -11.11 5.55
CA PRO A 264 -27.24 -12.06 5.87
C PRO A 264 -26.79 -13.12 6.87
N ALA A 265 -27.64 -13.41 7.86
CA ALA A 265 -27.35 -14.33 8.96
C ALA A 265 -28.15 -15.64 8.86
N GLY A 266 -27.51 -16.74 9.27
CA GLY A 266 -28.09 -18.07 9.29
C GLY A 266 -28.41 -18.64 7.90
N LYS A 267 -29.07 -19.80 7.88
CA LYS A 267 -29.27 -20.61 6.67
C LYS A 267 -30.42 -20.13 5.76
N VAL A 268 -31.24 -19.17 6.21
CA VAL A 268 -32.43 -18.68 5.47
C VAL A 268 -32.15 -17.37 4.74
N GLN A 269 -31.54 -16.39 5.42
CA GLN A 269 -31.38 -15.03 4.89
C GLN A 269 -30.54 -14.98 3.61
N GLY A 270 -29.41 -15.70 3.58
CA GLY A 270 -28.50 -15.71 2.43
C GLY A 270 -29.17 -16.21 1.15
N PRO A 271 -29.79 -17.41 1.14
CA PRO A 271 -30.55 -17.90 -0.01
C PRO A 271 -31.68 -16.96 -0.47
N LYS A 272 -32.47 -16.41 0.47
CA LYS A 272 -33.57 -15.48 0.12
C LYS A 272 -33.06 -14.18 -0.49
N LEU A 273 -31.96 -13.62 0.03
CA LEU A 273 -31.32 -12.43 -0.52
C LEU A 273 -30.85 -12.67 -1.97
N ARG A 274 -30.19 -13.80 -2.25
CA ARG A 274 -29.75 -14.14 -3.61
C ARG A 274 -30.92 -14.36 -4.56
N ALA A 275 -31.94 -15.08 -4.12
CA ALA A 275 -33.16 -15.27 -4.90
C ALA A 275 -33.84 -13.93 -5.22
N ALA A 276 -33.87 -13.00 -4.27
CA ALA A 276 -34.44 -11.68 -4.47
C ALA A 276 -33.63 -10.85 -5.48
N MET A 277 -32.30 -10.84 -5.37
CA MET A 277 -31.45 -10.17 -6.36
C MET A 277 -31.64 -10.77 -7.76
N ARG A 278 -31.70 -12.10 -7.90
CA ARG A 278 -31.97 -12.79 -9.16
C ARG A 278 -33.34 -12.39 -9.76
N SER A 279 -34.39 -12.37 -8.93
CA SER A 279 -35.72 -11.92 -9.36
C SER A 279 -35.74 -10.45 -9.80
N LEU A 280 -35.00 -9.57 -9.13
CA LEU A 280 -34.93 -8.15 -9.51
C LEU A 280 -34.09 -7.91 -10.79
N ARG A 281 -33.08 -8.75 -11.05
CA ARG A 281 -32.40 -8.79 -12.35
C ARG A 281 -33.39 -9.16 -13.46
N LEU A 282 -34.22 -10.18 -13.23
CA LEU A 282 -35.29 -10.55 -14.16
C LEU A 282 -36.29 -9.41 -14.35
N ALA A 283 -36.72 -8.73 -13.29
CA ALA A 283 -37.63 -7.60 -13.39
C ALA A 283 -37.06 -6.44 -14.23
N THR A 284 -35.73 -6.29 -14.24
CA THR A 284 -35.04 -5.30 -15.06
C THR A 284 -34.93 -5.76 -16.53
N LEU A 285 -34.69 -7.05 -16.77
CA LEU A 285 -34.55 -7.63 -18.12
C LEU A 285 -35.90 -7.87 -18.82
N ALA A 286 -36.95 -8.18 -18.07
CA ALA A 286 -38.30 -8.46 -18.53
C ALA A 286 -39.34 -7.66 -17.69
N PRO A 287 -39.45 -6.33 -17.88
CA PRO A 287 -40.33 -5.48 -17.07
C PRO A 287 -41.81 -5.83 -17.16
N HIS A 288 -42.25 -6.48 -18.25
CA HIS A 288 -43.66 -6.86 -18.48
C HIS A 288 -44.16 -7.96 -17.54
N VAL A 289 -43.26 -8.78 -16.98
CA VAL A 289 -43.63 -9.78 -15.95
C VAL A 289 -43.49 -9.25 -14.52
N ALA A 290 -42.97 -8.03 -14.35
CA ALA A 290 -42.81 -7.38 -13.06
C ALA A 290 -44.01 -6.47 -12.75
N ALA A 291 -44.50 -6.52 -11.51
CA ALA A 291 -45.56 -5.64 -11.02
C ALA A 291 -44.96 -4.57 -10.11
N GLY A 292 -44.79 -3.34 -10.61
CA GLY A 292 -44.17 -2.25 -9.83
C GLY A 292 -42.66 -2.44 -9.60
N GLY A 293 -42.00 -3.16 -10.51
CA GLY A 293 -40.55 -3.45 -10.45
C GLY A 293 -40.17 -4.68 -9.63
N ILE A 294 -41.15 -5.44 -9.11
CA ILE A 294 -40.93 -6.69 -8.37
C ILE A 294 -41.55 -7.88 -9.09
N ILE A 295 -40.95 -9.06 -8.92
CA ILE A 295 -41.53 -10.33 -9.36
C ILE A 295 -42.41 -10.86 -8.23
N LYS A 296 -43.73 -10.78 -8.41
CA LYS A 296 -44.69 -11.34 -7.45
C LYS A 296 -44.69 -12.86 -7.55
N LYS A 297 -44.46 -13.54 -6.44
CA LYS A 297 -44.45 -15.01 -6.37
C LYS A 297 -45.55 -15.56 -5.46
N ILE A 298 -45.87 -14.90 -4.35
CA ILE A 298 -46.88 -15.39 -3.39
C ILE A 298 -48.21 -15.66 -4.12
N ASP A 299 -48.68 -16.91 -4.06
CA ASP A 299 -49.90 -17.40 -4.71
C ASP A 299 -49.97 -17.14 -6.24
N GLN A 300 -48.83 -16.99 -6.92
CA GLN A 300 -48.75 -16.73 -8.36
C GLN A 300 -48.34 -17.97 -9.18
N SER A 301 -48.71 -17.97 -10.47
CA SER A 301 -48.24 -18.98 -11.42
C SER A 301 -46.77 -18.78 -11.77
N LYS A 302 -46.02 -19.88 -11.84
CA LYS A 302 -44.61 -19.90 -12.26
C LYS A 302 -44.43 -19.75 -13.77
N LEU A 303 -45.44 -20.15 -14.56
CA LEU A 303 -45.31 -20.27 -16.02
C LEU A 303 -44.85 -18.99 -16.72
N PRO A 304 -45.40 -17.79 -16.43
CA PRO A 304 -44.95 -16.56 -17.09
C PRO A 304 -43.49 -16.22 -16.78
N ILE A 305 -43.05 -16.52 -15.56
CA ILE A 305 -41.68 -16.24 -15.09
C ILE A 305 -40.69 -17.23 -15.71
N ILE A 306 -40.99 -18.53 -15.64
CA ILE A 306 -40.14 -19.59 -16.23
C ILE A 306 -39.98 -19.38 -17.73
N ALA A 307 -41.05 -18.96 -18.42
CA ALA A 307 -41.01 -18.69 -19.85
C ALA A 307 -40.04 -17.55 -20.22
N GLU A 308 -39.87 -16.54 -19.35
CA GLU A 308 -38.88 -15.48 -19.55
C GLU A 308 -37.47 -15.91 -19.12
N GLU A 309 -37.33 -16.61 -17.99
CA GLU A 309 -36.03 -17.07 -17.48
C GLU A 309 -35.31 -18.02 -18.45
N THR A 310 -36.06 -18.78 -19.25
CA THR A 310 -35.52 -19.73 -20.22
C THR A 310 -35.17 -19.10 -21.57
N LYS A 311 -35.49 -17.82 -21.81
CA LYS A 311 -35.14 -17.16 -23.06
C LYS A 311 -33.63 -16.98 -23.18
N ALA A 312 -33.11 -17.26 -24.38
CA ALA A 312 -31.73 -16.98 -24.74
C ALA A 312 -31.40 -15.50 -24.52
N GLY A 313 -30.27 -15.23 -23.85
CA GLY A 313 -29.84 -13.88 -23.46
C GLY A 313 -30.41 -13.36 -22.13
N ILE A 314 -31.52 -13.90 -21.61
CA ILE A 314 -32.00 -13.63 -20.23
C ILE A 314 -31.37 -14.64 -19.28
N SER A 315 -31.44 -15.93 -19.61
CA SER A 315 -30.95 -17.03 -18.76
C SER A 315 -29.49 -16.85 -18.30
N GLU A 316 -28.62 -16.35 -19.18
CA GLU A 316 -27.21 -16.07 -18.85
C GLU A 316 -27.06 -14.81 -17.98
N LYS A 317 -27.85 -13.77 -18.24
CA LYS A 317 -27.74 -12.48 -17.55
C LYS A 317 -28.34 -12.49 -16.15
N ILE A 318 -29.39 -13.25 -15.89
CA ILE A 318 -30.00 -13.34 -14.55
C ILE A 318 -29.02 -13.97 -13.53
N GLU A 319 -28.17 -14.87 -14.00
CA GLU A 319 -27.13 -15.51 -13.18
C GLU A 319 -25.83 -14.68 -13.11
N ASP A 320 -25.63 -13.68 -13.99
CA ASP A 320 -24.43 -12.81 -13.93
C ASP A 320 -24.50 -11.91 -12.68
N PRO A 321 -23.55 -12.04 -11.73
CA PRO A 321 -23.50 -11.23 -10.52
C PRO A 321 -23.37 -9.72 -10.76
N ARG A 322 -22.98 -9.31 -11.97
CA ARG A 322 -22.79 -7.91 -12.41
C ARG A 322 -24.03 -7.34 -13.07
N GLN A 323 -25.06 -8.15 -13.35
CA GLN A 323 -26.28 -7.67 -13.97
C GLN A 323 -27.00 -6.70 -13.02
N ALA A 324 -27.29 -5.50 -13.53
CA ALA A 324 -27.95 -4.44 -12.79
C ALA A 324 -29.36 -4.84 -12.35
N PHE A 325 -29.75 -4.37 -11.16
CA PHE A 325 -31.09 -4.50 -10.59
C PHE A 325 -31.41 -3.30 -9.68
N ASP A 326 -32.68 -3.08 -9.37
CA ASP A 326 -33.12 -2.00 -8.49
C ASP A 326 -33.04 -2.42 -7.01
N VAL A 327 -31.98 -1.99 -6.32
CA VAL A 327 -31.73 -2.33 -4.91
C VAL A 327 -32.81 -1.76 -3.98
N SER A 328 -33.52 -0.68 -4.38
CA SER A 328 -34.59 -0.10 -3.55
C SER A 328 -35.78 -1.04 -3.37
N LYS A 329 -35.92 -2.05 -4.24
CA LYS A 329 -36.98 -3.06 -4.22
C LYS A 329 -36.59 -4.33 -3.47
N LEU A 330 -35.37 -4.41 -2.95
CA LEU A 330 -34.81 -5.63 -2.37
C LEU A 330 -35.62 -6.16 -1.18
N VAL A 331 -36.07 -5.28 -0.29
CA VAL A 331 -36.89 -5.66 0.86
C VAL A 331 -38.22 -6.26 0.42
N SER A 332 -38.95 -5.57 -0.47
CA SER A 332 -40.22 -6.08 -1.01
C SER A 332 -40.05 -7.36 -1.82
N GLN A 333 -38.92 -7.53 -2.51
CA GLN A 333 -38.65 -8.77 -3.23
C GLN A 333 -38.34 -9.91 -2.26
N ILE A 334 -37.60 -9.69 -1.17
CA ILE A 334 -37.34 -10.73 -0.15
C ILE A 334 -38.65 -11.28 0.41
N GLU A 335 -39.64 -10.42 0.67
CA GLU A 335 -40.98 -10.86 1.09
C GLU A 335 -41.61 -11.80 0.04
N GLN A 336 -41.47 -11.47 -1.25
CA GLN A 336 -41.95 -12.33 -2.33
C GLN A 336 -41.15 -13.63 -2.49
N GLU A 337 -39.92 -13.72 -1.99
CA GLU A 337 -39.15 -14.97 -2.01
C GLU A 337 -39.51 -15.92 -0.86
N CYS A 338 -40.18 -15.45 0.19
CA CYS A 338 -40.61 -16.24 1.35
C CYS A 338 -41.93 -16.97 1.08
N VAL A 339 -41.91 -17.84 0.07
CA VAL A 339 -43.06 -18.63 -0.38
C VAL A 339 -42.80 -20.13 -0.29
N TYR A 340 -43.86 -20.91 -0.17
CA TYR A 340 -43.75 -22.35 -0.41
C TYR A 340 -43.38 -22.63 -1.88
N PRO A 341 -42.42 -23.53 -2.15
CA PRO A 341 -41.99 -23.84 -3.52
C PRO A 341 -43.13 -24.35 -4.41
N ASP A 342 -44.10 -25.07 -3.85
CA ASP A 342 -45.26 -25.58 -4.57
C ASP A 342 -46.55 -24.97 -4.01
N GLY A 343 -47.53 -24.76 -4.87
CA GLY A 343 -48.86 -24.32 -4.49
C GLY A 343 -49.50 -25.33 -3.56
N PHE A 344 -49.72 -24.94 -2.30
CA PHE A 344 -50.60 -25.68 -1.41
C PHE A 344 -52.05 -25.42 -1.85
N GLY A 345 -52.72 -26.45 -2.38
CA GLY A 345 -54.16 -26.36 -2.69
C GLY A 345 -54.94 -25.94 -1.45
N ALA A 346 -55.97 -25.09 -1.65
CA ALA A 346 -56.78 -24.47 -0.60
C ALA A 346 -57.09 -25.45 0.54
N ALA A 347 -56.45 -25.22 1.71
CA ALA A 347 -56.46 -26.09 2.89
C ALA A 347 -55.93 -27.52 2.66
N ARG A 348 -54.60 -27.72 2.72
CA ARG A 348 -53.94 -29.04 2.73
C ARG A 348 -54.30 -29.95 1.52
N GLY A 349 -54.56 -29.37 0.35
CA GLY A 349 -54.79 -30.10 -0.91
C GLY A 349 -53.51 -30.63 -1.59
N PRO A 350 -53.62 -31.32 -2.75
CA PRO A 350 -52.48 -31.81 -3.51
C PRO A 350 -51.57 -30.68 -3.99
N LYS A 351 -50.26 -30.95 -4.06
CA LYS A 351 -49.24 -29.97 -4.45
C LYS A 351 -49.39 -29.58 -5.92
N ASP A 352 -49.59 -28.29 -6.20
CA ASP A 352 -49.53 -27.71 -7.55
C ASP A 352 -48.11 -27.20 -7.81
N THR A 353 -47.31 -27.95 -8.56
CA THR A 353 -45.93 -27.60 -8.88
C THR A 353 -45.83 -26.43 -9.86
N THR A 354 -46.92 -26.04 -10.52
CA THR A 354 -46.97 -24.98 -11.54
C THR A 354 -47.14 -23.57 -10.95
N LYS A 355 -47.33 -23.48 -9.63
CA LYS A 355 -47.55 -22.23 -8.88
C LYS A 355 -46.67 -22.22 -7.62
N TRP A 356 -46.33 -21.04 -7.15
CA TRP A 356 -45.82 -20.87 -5.79
C TRP A 356 -47.01 -20.85 -4.82
N GLY A 357 -46.80 -21.35 -3.60
CA GLY A 357 -47.81 -21.27 -2.56
C GLY A 357 -47.83 -19.91 -1.85
N GLY A 358 -48.60 -19.87 -0.76
CA GLY A 358 -48.65 -18.71 0.12
C GLY A 358 -47.35 -18.46 0.89
N ASP A 359 -47.39 -17.49 1.79
CA ASP A 359 -46.27 -17.13 2.68
C ASP A 359 -45.83 -18.36 3.52
N SER A 360 -44.53 -18.67 3.46
CA SER A 360 -43.92 -19.78 4.20
C SER A 360 -43.68 -19.48 5.68
N GLY A 361 -43.90 -18.24 6.11
CA GLY A 361 -43.54 -17.73 7.44
C GLY A 361 -42.04 -17.38 7.58
N GLU A 362 -41.24 -17.64 6.54
CA GLU A 362 -39.80 -17.37 6.54
C GLU A 362 -39.46 -15.87 6.53
N VAL A 363 -40.44 -15.01 6.23
CA VAL A 363 -40.31 -13.55 6.35
C VAL A 363 -39.87 -13.16 7.77
N SER A 364 -40.38 -13.85 8.80
CA SER A 364 -40.02 -13.60 10.21
C SER A 364 -38.50 -13.75 10.46
N TYR A 365 -37.86 -14.72 9.80
CA TYR A 365 -36.41 -14.93 9.87
C TYR A 365 -35.61 -13.88 9.09
N CYS A 366 -36.25 -13.16 8.16
CA CYS A 366 -35.61 -12.14 7.32
C CYS A 366 -35.80 -10.71 7.84
N LEU A 367 -36.61 -10.48 8.87
CA LEU A 367 -36.89 -9.13 9.40
C LEU A 367 -35.62 -8.36 9.79
N SER A 368 -34.63 -9.02 10.40
CA SER A 368 -33.36 -8.37 10.77
C SER A 368 -32.50 -8.01 9.55
N LEU A 369 -32.56 -8.80 8.47
CA LEU A 369 -31.92 -8.46 7.20
C LEU A 369 -32.60 -7.28 6.54
N MET A 370 -33.93 -7.30 6.45
CA MET A 370 -34.74 -6.24 5.84
C MET A 370 -34.55 -4.90 6.56
N SER A 371 -34.51 -4.92 7.90
CA SER A 371 -34.19 -3.74 8.71
C SER A 371 -32.80 -3.18 8.40
N ARG A 372 -31.78 -4.05 8.29
CA ARG A 372 -30.42 -3.62 7.91
C ARG A 372 -30.35 -3.06 6.50
N ILE A 373 -31.01 -3.69 5.52
CA ILE A 373 -31.09 -3.17 4.14
C ILE A 373 -31.68 -1.76 4.14
N ASN A 374 -32.82 -1.57 4.81
CA ASN A 374 -33.44 -0.25 4.90
C ASN A 374 -32.55 0.78 5.61
N GLY A 375 -31.89 0.40 6.70
CA GLY A 375 -30.96 1.28 7.42
C GLY A 375 -29.79 1.73 6.55
N ILE A 376 -29.24 0.82 5.74
CA ILE A 376 -28.13 1.12 4.83
C ILE A 376 -28.58 1.99 3.65
N LEU A 377 -29.71 1.66 3.00
CA LEU A 377 -30.25 2.43 1.87
C LEU A 377 -30.62 3.87 2.27
N THR A 378 -30.97 4.08 3.54
CA THR A 378 -31.31 5.41 4.06
C THR A 378 -30.12 6.14 4.69
N SER A 379 -29.01 5.44 4.99
CA SER A 379 -27.83 6.02 5.64
C SER A 379 -27.12 7.05 4.76
N PRO A 380 -26.70 8.21 5.32
CA PRO A 380 -25.85 9.18 4.62
C PRO A 380 -24.53 8.60 4.09
N SER A 381 -24.00 7.56 4.75
CA SER A 381 -22.73 6.91 4.40
C SER A 381 -22.72 6.32 3.00
N PHE A 382 -23.90 5.94 2.47
CA PHE A 382 -24.08 5.41 1.12
C PHE A 382 -24.90 6.33 0.21
N ASP A 383 -25.07 7.61 0.55
CA ASP A 383 -25.73 8.58 -0.33
C ASP A 383 -25.05 8.63 -1.70
N CYS A 384 -23.71 8.56 -1.74
CA CYS A 384 -22.94 8.53 -2.98
C CYS A 384 -23.15 7.27 -3.84
N VAL A 385 -23.79 6.23 -3.28
CA VAL A 385 -24.07 4.95 -3.98
C VAL A 385 -25.53 4.85 -4.40
N PHE A 386 -26.46 5.13 -3.48
CA PHE A 386 -27.89 4.85 -3.67
C PHE A 386 -28.74 6.09 -4.00
N LYS A 387 -28.27 7.31 -3.68
CA LYS A 387 -29.09 8.53 -3.80
C LYS A 387 -28.49 9.58 -4.74
N SER A 388 -27.18 9.57 -4.94
CA SER A 388 -26.48 10.55 -5.75
C SER A 388 -26.83 10.40 -7.25
N LYS A 389 -26.93 11.55 -7.92
CA LYS A 389 -27.05 11.68 -9.37
C LYS A 389 -25.78 12.27 -9.99
N ASP A 390 -24.71 12.37 -9.21
CA ASP A 390 -23.43 12.89 -9.65
C ASP A 390 -22.80 11.92 -10.67
N PRO A 391 -21.87 12.40 -11.52
CA PRO A 391 -21.20 11.55 -12.51
C PRO A 391 -20.54 10.32 -11.89
N SER A 392 -20.58 9.19 -12.61
CA SER A 392 -20.02 7.93 -12.10
C SER A 392 -18.50 8.00 -11.98
N LEU A 393 -17.97 7.61 -10.83
CA LEU A 393 -16.53 7.53 -10.58
C LEU A 393 -15.85 6.53 -11.53
N THR A 394 -16.51 5.43 -11.91
CA THR A 394 -15.94 4.45 -12.85
C THR A 394 -15.76 5.03 -14.26
N GLU A 395 -16.66 5.92 -14.68
CA GLU A 395 -16.52 6.67 -15.94
C GLU A 395 -15.40 7.71 -15.84
N GLN A 396 -15.29 8.40 -14.70
CA GLN A 396 -14.19 9.36 -14.48
C GLN A 396 -12.83 8.66 -14.47
N ILE A 397 -12.72 7.47 -13.87
CA ILE A 397 -11.51 6.63 -13.93
C ILE A 397 -11.20 6.25 -15.37
N SER A 398 -12.20 5.80 -16.13
CA SER A 398 -12.02 5.42 -17.55
C SER A 398 -11.54 6.60 -18.41
N SER A 399 -12.12 7.79 -18.19
CA SER A 399 -11.69 9.05 -18.81
C SER A 399 -10.26 9.42 -18.41
N PHE A 400 -9.94 9.35 -17.11
CA PHE A 400 -8.60 9.62 -16.59
C PHE A 400 -7.54 8.71 -17.22
N VAL A 401 -7.81 7.43 -17.45
CA VAL A 401 -6.81 6.51 -18.01
C VAL A 401 -6.43 6.89 -19.44
N THR A 402 -7.37 7.48 -20.20
CA THR A 402 -7.19 7.81 -21.63
C THR A 402 -6.74 9.25 -21.88
N ASN A 403 -7.02 10.17 -20.95
CA ASN A 403 -6.65 11.58 -21.10
C ASN A 403 -5.17 11.87 -20.78
N ASP A 404 -4.78 13.15 -20.73
CA ASP A 404 -3.41 13.57 -20.40
C ASP A 404 -3.16 13.88 -18.92
N ASP A 405 -4.16 13.73 -18.06
CA ASP A 405 -3.99 13.91 -16.62
C ASP A 405 -3.01 12.88 -16.06
N ARG A 406 -2.33 13.22 -14.97
CA ARG A 406 -1.28 12.40 -14.37
C ARG A 406 -1.67 11.92 -12.98
N LEU A 407 -2.46 12.73 -12.25
CA LEU A 407 -3.00 12.38 -10.94
C LEU A 407 -4.52 12.50 -10.92
N LEU A 408 -5.19 11.42 -10.50
CA LEU A 408 -6.60 11.41 -10.13
C LEU A 408 -6.70 11.23 -8.62
N ARG A 409 -7.03 12.29 -7.89
CA ARG A 409 -7.29 12.23 -6.46
C ARG A 409 -8.78 11.96 -6.22
N ILE A 410 -9.06 10.92 -5.46
CA ILE A 410 -10.40 10.51 -5.02
C ILE A 410 -10.48 10.68 -3.50
N CYS A 411 -11.16 11.73 -3.05
CA CYS A 411 -11.34 12.02 -1.65
C CYS A 411 -12.49 11.18 -1.06
N LEU A 412 -12.16 10.34 -0.08
CA LEU A 412 -13.08 9.46 0.63
C LEU A 412 -13.39 9.95 2.06
N SER A 413 -12.89 11.13 2.44
CA SER A 413 -13.14 11.70 3.78
C SER A 413 -14.62 12.03 4.04
N GLY A 414 -15.42 12.19 2.99
CA GLY A 414 -16.87 12.37 3.06
C GLY A 414 -17.67 11.07 3.24
N VAL A 415 -17.01 9.91 3.21
CA VAL A 415 -17.62 8.59 3.48
C VAL A 415 -17.36 8.23 4.95
N ALA A 416 -18.41 7.90 5.70
CA ALA A 416 -18.28 7.53 7.10
C ALA A 416 -17.74 6.09 7.27
N PHE A 417 -17.28 5.78 8.49
CA PHE A 417 -16.82 4.43 8.88
C PHE A 417 -17.97 3.47 9.18
N GLU A 418 -19.19 3.97 9.28
CA GLU A 418 -20.37 3.15 9.55
C GLU A 418 -20.60 2.11 8.44
N PHE A 419 -21.10 0.94 8.83
CA PHE A 419 -21.44 -0.15 7.91
C PHE A 419 -20.29 -0.59 6.98
N LYS A 420 -19.03 -0.32 7.35
CA LYS A 420 -17.83 -0.65 6.56
C LYS A 420 -17.86 -0.05 5.16
N ALA A 421 -18.47 1.14 5.02
CA ALA A 421 -18.71 1.78 3.74
C ALA A 421 -17.40 2.06 2.98
N ARG A 422 -16.35 2.48 3.70
CA ARG A 422 -15.02 2.74 3.12
C ARG A 422 -14.40 1.48 2.54
N GLU A 423 -14.39 0.37 3.28
CA GLU A 423 -13.83 -0.91 2.84
C GLU A 423 -14.56 -1.42 1.58
N ILE A 424 -15.89 -1.37 1.58
CA ILE A 424 -16.70 -1.84 0.44
C ILE A 424 -16.47 -0.95 -0.79
N ILE A 425 -16.50 0.37 -0.64
CA ILE A 425 -16.25 1.33 -1.75
C ILE A 425 -14.85 1.14 -2.32
N ALA A 426 -13.83 1.02 -1.48
CA ALA A 426 -12.47 0.77 -1.91
C ALA A 426 -12.35 -0.57 -2.66
N ASN A 427 -13.02 -1.63 -2.18
CA ASN A 427 -13.05 -2.93 -2.86
C ASN A 427 -13.69 -2.84 -4.26
N VAL A 428 -14.79 -2.11 -4.39
CA VAL A 428 -15.45 -1.87 -5.69
C VAL A 428 -14.52 -1.13 -6.65
N ILE A 429 -13.85 -0.07 -6.19
CA ILE A 429 -12.87 0.68 -6.99
C ILE A 429 -11.70 -0.23 -7.40
N GLY A 430 -11.11 -0.98 -6.45
CA GLY A 430 -10.02 -1.91 -6.71
C GLY A 430 -10.40 -2.97 -7.75
N ARG A 431 -11.59 -3.56 -7.63
CA ARG A 431 -12.06 -4.57 -8.58
C ARG A 431 -12.30 -3.99 -9.98
N HIS A 432 -12.83 -2.76 -10.06
CA HIS A 432 -12.97 -2.07 -11.34
C HIS A 432 -11.61 -1.86 -12.01
N LEU A 433 -10.62 -1.38 -11.26
CA LEU A 433 -9.25 -1.19 -11.76
C LEU A 433 -8.60 -2.51 -12.19
N LEU A 434 -8.77 -3.58 -11.42
CA LEU A 434 -8.25 -4.89 -11.78
C LEU A 434 -8.87 -5.43 -13.07
N ASN A 435 -10.17 -5.24 -13.27
CA ASN A 435 -10.84 -5.63 -14.51
C ASN A 435 -10.31 -4.83 -15.72
N MET A 436 -10.08 -3.52 -15.56
CA MET A 436 -9.43 -2.71 -16.60
C MET A 436 -8.00 -3.19 -16.89
N ALA A 437 -7.23 -3.53 -15.86
CA ALA A 437 -5.88 -4.06 -15.99
C ALA A 437 -5.89 -5.37 -16.81
N ARG A 438 -6.77 -6.31 -16.45
CA ARG A 438 -6.96 -7.58 -17.17
C ARG A 438 -7.38 -7.37 -18.63
N ALA A 439 -8.15 -6.32 -18.92
CA ALA A 439 -8.49 -5.90 -20.27
C ALA A 439 -7.33 -5.22 -21.03
N GLY A 440 -6.19 -4.99 -20.38
CA GLY A 440 -4.98 -4.44 -20.99
C GLY A 440 -4.86 -2.91 -20.93
N ALA A 441 -5.72 -2.22 -20.15
CA ALA A 441 -5.75 -0.75 -20.10
C ALA A 441 -4.43 -0.10 -19.64
N PHE A 442 -3.60 -0.82 -18.87
CA PHE A 442 -2.37 -0.27 -18.28
C PHE A 442 -1.08 -0.85 -18.87
N LYS A 443 -1.16 -1.58 -20.00
CA LYS A 443 0.02 -2.19 -20.63
C LYS A 443 1.01 -1.16 -21.17
N THR A 444 0.51 -0.05 -21.74
CA THR A 444 1.34 1.00 -22.34
C THR A 444 1.66 2.12 -21.36
N ARG A 445 0.73 2.41 -20.44
CA ARG A 445 0.88 3.39 -19.36
C ARG A 445 0.54 2.71 -18.04
N PRO A 446 1.53 2.21 -17.30
CA PRO A 446 1.31 1.59 -16.00
C PRO A 446 0.59 2.55 -15.04
N LEU A 447 -0.33 1.99 -14.25
CA LEU A 447 -1.10 2.71 -13.25
C LEU A 447 -0.57 2.39 -11.86
N VAL A 448 -0.31 3.42 -11.06
CA VAL A 448 -0.02 3.27 -9.63
C VAL A 448 -1.22 3.75 -8.82
N VAL A 449 -1.77 2.88 -7.98
CA VAL A 449 -2.86 3.23 -7.05
C VAL A 449 -2.27 3.42 -5.66
N ILE A 450 -2.24 4.66 -5.21
CA ILE A 450 -1.83 5.01 -3.85
C ILE A 450 -3.07 4.94 -2.96
N VAL A 451 -3.01 4.11 -1.93
CA VAL A 451 -4.08 3.99 -0.93
C VAL A 451 -3.57 4.59 0.37
N ASP A 452 -4.04 5.79 0.68
CA ASP A 452 -3.72 6.44 1.95
C ASP A 452 -4.46 5.80 3.11
N GLU A 453 -3.84 5.76 4.28
CA GLU A 453 -4.38 5.13 5.49
C GLU A 453 -5.02 3.76 5.19
N ALA A 454 -4.28 2.89 4.49
CA ALA A 454 -4.80 1.67 3.88
C ALA A 454 -5.54 0.73 4.85
N HIS A 455 -5.23 0.77 6.15
CA HIS A 455 -5.94 0.00 7.18
C HIS A 455 -7.42 0.40 7.35
N ASN A 456 -7.83 1.57 6.84
CA ASN A 456 -9.23 2.00 6.78
C ASN A 456 -10.03 1.34 5.65
N PHE A 457 -9.35 0.66 4.72
CA PHE A 457 -9.93 0.13 3.50
C PHE A 457 -9.63 -1.36 3.31
N LEU A 458 -8.44 -1.79 3.74
CA LEU A 458 -7.90 -3.14 3.59
C LEU A 458 -7.85 -3.77 4.98
N GLY A 459 -8.42 -4.97 5.10
CA GLY A 459 -8.37 -5.76 6.33
C GLY A 459 -9.75 -6.10 6.87
N ARG A 460 -9.89 -7.36 7.32
CA ARG A 460 -11.09 -8.06 7.83
C ARG A 460 -11.91 -8.78 6.75
N HIS A 461 -12.07 -10.09 6.93
CA HIS A 461 -13.16 -10.84 6.32
C HIS A 461 -14.49 -10.30 6.87
N ILE A 462 -15.43 -10.00 5.97
CA ILE A 462 -16.74 -9.49 6.33
C ILE A 462 -17.75 -10.63 6.17
N GLY A 463 -18.45 -10.95 7.25
CA GLY A 463 -19.50 -11.96 7.26
C GLY A 463 -19.37 -12.94 8.42
N THR A 464 -20.41 -13.73 8.60
CA THR A 464 -20.45 -14.89 9.50
C THR A 464 -19.87 -16.13 8.79
N GLU A 465 -19.57 -17.21 9.52
CA GLU A 465 -19.07 -18.47 8.94
C GLU A 465 -19.92 -18.98 7.75
N ASP A 466 -21.23 -18.70 7.75
CA ASP A 466 -22.18 -19.14 6.74
C ASP A 466 -22.25 -18.24 5.47
N ALA A 467 -21.75 -17.00 5.53
CA ALA A 467 -21.87 -16.01 4.46
C ALA A 467 -20.67 -15.06 4.41
N VAL A 468 -19.48 -15.59 4.12
CA VAL A 468 -18.25 -14.80 4.00
C VAL A 468 -18.20 -14.11 2.64
N ALA A 469 -18.33 -12.78 2.63
CA ALA A 469 -17.98 -11.97 1.48
C ALA A 469 -16.52 -11.55 1.58
N ARG A 470 -15.73 -11.88 0.55
CA ARG A 470 -14.31 -11.51 0.49
C ARG A 470 -14.17 -10.14 -0.18
N LEU A 471 -13.74 -9.13 0.58
CA LEU A 471 -13.25 -7.88 0.02
C LEU A 471 -11.77 -8.04 -0.39
N ASP A 472 -11.53 -8.88 -1.39
CA ASP A 472 -10.20 -9.35 -1.78
C ASP A 472 -9.61 -8.59 -2.98
N ALA A 473 -10.23 -7.51 -3.46
CA ALA A 473 -9.77 -6.83 -4.67
C ALA A 473 -8.31 -6.39 -4.58
N PHE A 474 -7.89 -5.77 -3.47
CA PHE A 474 -6.49 -5.35 -3.28
C PHE A 474 -5.54 -6.52 -3.05
N GLU A 475 -6.00 -7.64 -2.50
CA GLU A 475 -5.22 -8.86 -2.38
C GLU A 475 -4.96 -9.50 -3.75
N LEU A 476 -5.98 -9.53 -4.61
CA LEU A 476 -5.83 -9.95 -6.00
C LEU A 476 -4.92 -8.98 -6.76
N ILE A 477 -5.06 -7.66 -6.60
CA ILE A 477 -4.16 -6.69 -7.22
C ILE A 477 -2.71 -6.93 -6.78
N ALA A 478 -2.46 -7.19 -5.49
CA ALA A 478 -1.12 -7.47 -4.98
C ALA A 478 -0.53 -8.79 -5.56
N LYS A 479 -1.37 -9.80 -5.82
CA LYS A 479 -0.91 -11.10 -6.36
C LYS A 479 -0.71 -11.12 -7.88
N GLU A 480 -1.52 -10.40 -8.64
CA GLU A 480 -1.52 -10.48 -10.12
C GLU A 480 -1.46 -9.13 -10.84
N GLY A 481 -1.72 -8.01 -10.18
CA GLY A 481 -1.81 -6.68 -10.80
C GLY A 481 -0.54 -6.28 -11.54
N ARG A 482 0.63 -6.64 -11.00
CA ARG A 482 1.95 -6.42 -11.64
C ARG A 482 1.99 -6.91 -13.09
N LYS A 483 1.39 -8.07 -13.39
CA LYS A 483 1.39 -8.68 -14.74
C LYS A 483 0.63 -7.83 -15.76
N TYR A 484 -0.25 -6.95 -15.27
CA TYR A 484 -1.16 -6.15 -16.07
C TYR A 484 -0.85 -4.64 -16.01
N GLY A 485 0.30 -4.25 -15.43
CA GLY A 485 0.68 -2.84 -15.28
C GLY A 485 -0.10 -2.08 -14.20
N LEU A 486 -0.75 -2.80 -13.28
CA LEU A 486 -1.44 -2.21 -12.12
C LEU A 486 -0.62 -2.44 -10.86
N ASN A 487 -0.01 -1.39 -10.34
CA ASN A 487 0.78 -1.41 -9.11
C ASN A 487 0.06 -0.65 -8.00
N ILE A 488 0.36 -0.99 -6.74
CA ILE A 488 -0.24 -0.34 -5.58
C ILE A 488 0.86 0.20 -4.68
N CYS A 489 0.56 1.30 -4.01
CA CYS A 489 1.39 1.89 -2.98
C CYS A 489 0.53 2.10 -1.74
N LEU A 490 0.76 1.31 -0.69
CA LEU A 490 -0.05 1.35 0.52
C LEU A 490 0.61 2.27 1.55
N SER A 491 -0.06 3.34 1.96
CA SER A 491 0.40 4.18 3.07
C SER A 491 -0.41 3.81 4.32
N THR A 492 0.24 3.38 5.41
CA THR A 492 -0.47 3.04 6.65
C THR A 492 0.40 3.17 7.89
N GLN A 493 -0.19 3.60 9.00
CA GLN A 493 0.40 3.62 10.33
C GLN A 493 0.17 2.35 11.14
N ARG A 494 -0.68 1.44 10.64
CA ARG A 494 -0.98 0.16 11.29
C ARG A 494 -0.69 -0.99 10.32
N PRO A 495 0.59 -1.36 10.11
CA PRO A 495 0.93 -2.46 9.21
C PRO A 495 0.26 -3.77 9.64
N ARG A 496 0.10 -4.02 10.94
CA ARG A 496 -0.57 -5.21 11.48
C ARG A 496 -2.06 -5.37 11.09
N ASP A 497 -2.72 -4.28 10.71
CA ASP A 497 -4.14 -4.30 10.32
C ASP A 497 -4.30 -4.65 8.83
N ILE A 498 -3.19 -4.70 8.07
CA ILE A 498 -3.14 -5.17 6.68
C ILE A 498 -2.92 -6.69 6.67
N THR A 499 -3.52 -7.39 5.71
CA THR A 499 -3.36 -8.84 5.59
C THR A 499 -1.93 -9.22 5.19
N GLU A 500 -1.42 -10.31 5.75
CA GLU A 500 -0.08 -10.85 5.41
C GLU A 500 0.03 -11.20 3.92
N GLY A 501 -1.06 -11.67 3.33
CA GLY A 501 -1.15 -11.95 1.89
C GLY A 501 -0.99 -10.71 0.99
N VAL A 502 -1.22 -9.50 1.50
CA VAL A 502 -0.95 -8.24 0.78
C VAL A 502 0.46 -7.74 1.09
N LEU A 503 0.85 -7.67 2.37
CA LEU A 503 2.16 -7.13 2.77
C LEU A 503 3.33 -7.96 2.24
N SER A 504 3.22 -9.29 2.21
CA SER A 504 4.25 -10.17 1.64
C SER A 504 4.48 -10.00 0.13
N GLN A 505 3.56 -9.32 -0.57
CA GLN A 505 3.69 -9.01 -2.00
C GLN A 505 4.34 -7.65 -2.25
N MET A 506 4.61 -6.85 -1.21
CA MET A 506 5.24 -5.55 -1.34
C MET A 506 6.76 -5.73 -1.48
N GLY A 507 7.31 -5.41 -2.65
CA GLY A 507 8.74 -5.56 -2.92
C GLY A 507 9.59 -4.40 -2.41
N THR A 508 8.99 -3.23 -2.21
CA THR A 508 9.66 -2.08 -1.59
C THR A 508 8.83 -1.55 -0.42
N LEU A 509 9.46 -1.41 0.74
CA LEU A 509 8.90 -0.79 1.93
C LEU A 509 9.71 0.47 2.27
N VAL A 510 9.01 1.58 2.41
CA VAL A 510 9.56 2.84 2.93
C VAL A 510 9.06 3.01 4.35
N VAL A 511 9.91 2.65 5.31
CA VAL A 511 9.54 2.51 6.72
C VAL A 511 10.09 3.70 7.51
N HIS A 512 9.17 4.58 7.91
CA HIS A 512 9.42 5.61 8.91
C HIS A 512 9.47 5.00 10.30
N ARG A 513 9.77 5.83 11.31
CA ARG A 513 9.84 5.41 12.71
C ARG A 513 8.68 4.50 13.14
N LEU A 514 9.02 3.31 13.65
CA LEU A 514 8.10 2.34 14.25
C LEU A 514 8.58 2.01 15.67
N THR A 515 7.76 2.33 16.67
CA THR A 515 8.09 2.10 18.08
C THR A 515 7.45 0.85 18.65
N ASN A 516 6.43 0.29 18.00
CA ASN A 516 5.71 -0.88 18.46
C ASN A 516 6.36 -2.16 17.90
N ASP A 517 6.77 -3.06 18.80
CA ASP A 517 7.42 -4.33 18.46
C ASP A 517 6.58 -5.16 17.48
N ARG A 518 5.26 -5.26 17.70
CA ARG A 518 4.38 -6.04 16.83
C ARG A 518 4.30 -5.48 15.41
N ASP A 519 4.38 -4.15 15.26
CA ASP A 519 4.38 -3.52 13.94
C ASP A 519 5.74 -3.75 13.25
N ARG A 520 6.85 -3.80 14.01
CA ARG A 520 8.17 -4.16 13.49
C ARG A 520 8.24 -5.62 13.07
N ASP A 521 7.68 -6.55 13.85
CA ASP A 521 7.62 -7.98 13.52
C ASP A 521 6.86 -8.25 12.21
N VAL A 522 5.84 -7.43 11.91
CA VAL A 522 5.10 -7.52 10.64
C VAL A 522 5.97 -7.06 9.46
N VAL A 523 6.75 -6.00 9.63
CA VAL A 523 7.70 -5.52 8.61
C VAL A 523 8.82 -6.53 8.38
N GLU A 524 9.37 -7.09 9.45
CA GLU A 524 10.45 -8.07 9.39
C GLU A 524 10.02 -9.34 8.63
N ARG A 525 8.83 -9.86 8.94
CA ARG A 525 8.25 -11.00 8.21
C ARG A 525 7.97 -10.71 6.74
N ALA A 526 7.64 -9.46 6.38
CA ALA A 526 7.41 -9.07 5.00
C ALA A 526 8.71 -8.97 4.18
N CYS A 527 9.84 -8.60 4.81
CA CYS A 527 11.14 -8.45 4.15
C CYS A 527 11.99 -9.74 4.08
N GLY A 528 11.77 -10.70 4.99
CA GLY A 528 12.57 -11.92 5.09
C GLY A 528 13.82 -11.78 5.97
N GLU A 529 14.64 -12.84 6.06
CA GLU A 529 15.69 -13.01 7.08
C GLU A 529 16.87 -12.01 6.99
N ILE A 530 17.11 -11.39 5.83
CA ILE A 530 18.29 -10.51 5.60
C ILE A 530 18.18 -9.18 6.38
N ASP A 531 16.97 -8.81 6.83
CA ASP A 531 16.67 -7.46 7.32
C ASP A 531 16.45 -7.34 8.85
N GLN A 532 16.72 -8.38 9.66
CA GLN A 532 16.58 -8.31 11.12
C GLN A 532 17.40 -7.17 11.76
N ALA A 533 18.63 -6.99 11.31
CA ALA A 533 19.45 -5.90 11.81
C ALA A 533 18.93 -4.53 11.34
N ALA A 534 18.33 -4.45 10.15
CA ALA A 534 17.73 -3.21 9.64
C ALA A 534 16.51 -2.79 10.47
N SER A 535 15.70 -3.76 10.92
CA SER A 535 14.52 -3.52 11.77
C SER A 535 14.91 -2.94 13.14
N SER A 536 16.10 -3.27 13.64
CA SER A 536 16.62 -2.77 14.93
C SER A 536 16.82 -1.25 14.97
N PHE A 537 17.03 -0.60 13.82
CA PHE A 537 17.23 0.85 13.72
C PHE A 537 15.93 1.64 13.56
N LEU A 538 14.83 0.99 13.18
CA LEU A 538 13.53 1.63 12.94
C LEU A 538 12.98 2.44 14.13
N PRO A 539 13.15 2.03 15.41
CA PRO A 539 12.69 2.83 16.55
C PRO A 539 13.43 4.16 16.72
N ASN A 540 14.65 4.26 16.20
CA ASN A 540 15.58 5.37 16.41
C ASN A 540 15.51 6.43 15.29
N LEU A 541 14.78 6.15 14.21
CA LEU A 541 14.57 7.11 13.12
C LEU A 541 13.91 8.39 13.62
N LYS A 542 14.41 9.54 13.18
CA LYS A 542 13.82 10.86 13.45
C LYS A 542 12.63 11.12 12.53
N PRO A 543 11.74 12.07 12.87
CA PRO A 543 10.69 12.51 11.95
C PRO A 543 11.27 12.95 10.59
N GLY A 544 10.74 12.39 9.51
CA GLY A 544 11.23 12.63 8.14
C GLY A 544 12.36 11.71 7.69
N GLU A 545 12.97 10.93 8.60
CA GLU A 545 13.88 9.84 8.22
C GLU A 545 13.08 8.56 7.91
N ALA A 546 13.47 7.87 6.85
CA ALA A 546 12.87 6.61 6.45
C ALA A 546 13.93 5.60 6.02
N ALA A 547 13.71 4.33 6.35
CA ALA A 547 14.45 3.21 5.80
C ALA A 547 13.74 2.68 4.55
N ILE A 548 14.44 2.60 3.43
CA ILE A 548 14.00 1.91 2.21
C ILE A 548 14.56 0.50 2.27
N ILE A 549 13.67 -0.49 2.32
CA ILE A 549 13.99 -1.92 2.45
C ILE A 549 13.10 -2.75 1.53
N GLY A 550 13.42 -4.02 1.34
CA GLY A 550 12.59 -4.98 0.61
C GLY A 550 13.33 -5.71 -0.51
N ALA A 551 12.63 -6.58 -1.23
CA ALA A 551 13.20 -7.44 -2.26
C ALA A 551 13.93 -6.68 -3.39
N ASP A 552 13.48 -5.47 -3.73
CA ASP A 552 14.12 -4.63 -4.75
C ASP A 552 15.21 -3.70 -4.16
N PHE A 553 15.37 -3.71 -2.83
CA PHE A 553 16.39 -3.03 -2.02
C PHE A 553 17.02 -3.98 -0.98
N PRO A 554 17.75 -5.03 -1.41
CA PRO A 554 18.31 -6.02 -0.49
C PRO A 554 19.41 -5.45 0.43
N ILE A 555 19.86 -4.22 0.18
CA ILE A 555 20.68 -3.46 1.10
C ILE A 555 19.83 -2.27 1.59
N PRO A 556 19.39 -2.29 2.86
CA PRO A 556 18.61 -1.23 3.48
C PRO A 556 19.28 0.14 3.36
N LEU A 557 18.51 1.17 2.97
CA LEU A 557 19.01 2.54 2.87
C LEU A 557 18.22 3.46 3.80
N THR A 558 18.91 4.13 4.72
CA THR A 558 18.28 5.18 5.53
C THR A 558 18.46 6.53 4.86
N ILE A 559 17.36 7.25 4.65
CA ILE A 559 17.35 8.57 4.01
C ILE A 559 16.55 9.57 4.82
N GLN A 560 16.95 10.84 4.76
CA GLN A 560 16.12 11.98 5.09
C GLN A 560 15.27 12.33 3.87
N VAL A 561 13.95 12.12 3.97
CA VAL A 561 13.02 12.41 2.87
C VAL A 561 12.92 13.91 2.64
N PHE A 562 12.97 14.33 1.37
CA PHE A 562 12.81 15.74 1.04
C PHE A 562 11.38 16.21 1.28
N PRO A 563 11.20 17.46 1.76
CA PRO A 563 9.89 18.03 1.94
C PRO A 563 9.17 18.18 0.59
N PRO A 564 7.89 17.79 0.47
CA PRO A 564 7.09 18.09 -0.71
C PRO A 564 6.74 19.58 -0.79
N ASN A 565 6.46 20.06 -2.00
CA ASN A 565 5.95 21.41 -2.24
C ASN A 565 4.48 21.53 -1.80
N ALA A 566 3.64 20.60 -2.25
CA ALA A 566 2.26 20.40 -1.84
C ALA A 566 2.23 19.63 -0.51
N LYS A 567 2.50 20.34 0.59
CA LYS A 567 2.51 19.79 1.93
C LYS A 567 1.13 19.21 2.30
N PRO A 568 1.05 17.95 2.76
CA PRO A 568 -0.17 17.39 3.31
C PRO A 568 -0.67 18.25 4.47
N LEU A 569 -1.98 18.50 4.52
CA LEU A 569 -2.62 19.28 5.58
C LEU A 569 -2.93 18.39 6.79
N SER A 570 -1.88 17.79 7.35
CA SER A 570 -1.92 16.84 8.48
C SER A 570 -1.75 17.50 9.85
N ASP A 571 -1.49 18.81 9.90
CA ASP A 571 -1.22 19.52 11.15
C ASP A 571 -2.49 19.61 12.02
N GLY A 572 -2.30 19.38 13.32
CA GLY A 572 -3.35 19.56 14.31
C GLY A 572 -3.82 21.03 14.40
N PRO A 573 -4.95 21.29 15.09
CA PRO A 573 -5.46 22.65 15.22
C PRO A 573 -4.44 23.57 15.89
N ASN A 574 -4.34 24.82 15.42
CA ASN A 574 -3.46 25.83 16.01
C ASN A 574 -4.06 26.38 17.32
N TYR A 575 -3.95 25.61 18.40
CA TYR A 575 -4.46 25.99 19.71
C TYR A 575 -3.98 27.39 20.13
N GLN A 576 -2.70 27.71 19.91
CA GLN A 576 -2.17 29.04 20.28
C GLN A 576 -2.79 30.17 19.46
N GLY A 577 -3.02 29.97 18.16
CA GLY A 577 -3.67 30.97 17.31
C GLY A 577 -5.14 31.18 17.69
N HIS A 578 -5.85 30.10 18.03
CA HIS A 578 -7.28 30.16 18.35
C HIS A 578 -7.59 30.53 19.81
N TRP A 579 -6.68 30.30 20.74
CA TRP A 579 -6.87 30.58 22.18
C TRP A 579 -6.21 31.88 22.65
N LYS A 580 -5.54 32.62 21.74
CA LYS A 580 -5.11 33.98 22.03
C LYS A 580 -6.34 34.86 22.24
N VAL A 581 -6.47 35.39 23.45
CA VAL A 581 -7.45 36.42 23.84
C VAL A 581 -7.05 37.77 23.27
#